data_AF-A0A2V9HMR7-F1
#
_entry.id   AF-A0A2V9HMR7-F1
#
_cell.length_a   1.000
_cell.length_b   1.000
_cell.length_c   1.000
_cell.angle_alpha   90.00
_cell.angle_beta   90.00
_cell.angle_gamma   90.00
#
_symmetry.space_group_name_H-M   'P 1'
#
loop_
_entity.id
_entity.type
_entity.pdbx_description
1 polymer ?
#
loop_
_entity_poly.entity_id
_entity_poly.type
_entity_poly.pdbx_seq_one_letter_code
_entity_poly.pdbx_strand_id
1 'polypeptide(L)'
;MLPLRLDTRGKNLVEKYAENHPPAPGTEEHELLEAYLQAKYRIVVPQSRVQGAGAYFVDLLSAEELFIMDIGLSQTPLDVAYAIRTLPLGQFWMTSGAGLPTGSGAIKNAMDRLSKQRLLEEGRFTEPHKVALVFVRTLLESGASQHVAYETVENQRRQEFHSEFDGADLPQQKMSAYAPSRNSPCPCGSEKRYKRCCGARV
;
A
#
# COMPACT_ATOMS: atom_id res chain seq x y z
N MET A 1 8.29 -9.19 4.50
CA MET A 1 6.92 -9.43 3.99
C MET A 1 6.72 -10.94 3.91
N LEU A 2 5.86 -11.54 4.73
CA LEU A 2 5.64 -12.99 4.66
C LEU A 2 5.05 -13.35 3.29
N PRO A 3 5.56 -14.37 2.58
CA PRO A 3 4.85 -14.91 1.44
C PRO A 3 3.48 -15.42 1.91
N LEU A 4 2.44 -15.18 1.12
CA LEU A 4 1.12 -15.82 1.29
C LEU A 4 1.34 -17.33 1.36
N ARG A 5 1.45 -17.90 2.56
CA ARG A 5 1.60 -19.34 2.77
C ARG A 5 0.26 -19.99 2.44
N LEU A 6 0.11 -20.41 1.19
CA LEU A 6 -0.94 -21.32 0.78
C LEU A 6 -0.72 -22.67 1.50
N ASP A 7 -1.78 -23.34 1.95
CA ASP A 7 -1.64 -24.73 2.40
C ASP A 7 -1.40 -25.68 1.22
N THR A 8 -1.28 -26.97 1.52
CA THR A 8 -1.18 -28.07 0.55
C THR A 8 -2.38 -28.14 -0.41
N ARG A 9 -3.47 -27.42 -0.14
CA ARG A 9 -4.68 -27.32 -0.98
C ARG A 9 -4.77 -25.97 -1.71
N GLY A 10 -3.75 -25.12 -1.61
CA GLY A 10 -3.73 -23.82 -2.28
C GLY A 10 -4.52 -22.72 -1.57
N LYS A 11 -5.01 -22.93 -0.34
CA LYS A 11 -5.86 -21.95 0.37
C LYS A 11 -5.06 -20.95 1.19
N ASN A 12 -5.44 -19.68 1.08
CA ASN A 12 -4.92 -18.57 1.87
C ASN A 12 -5.54 -18.54 3.28
N LEU A 13 -5.02 -17.67 4.15
CA LEU A 13 -5.46 -17.61 5.56
C LEU A 13 -6.91 -17.11 5.72
N VAL A 14 -7.39 -16.23 4.84
CA VAL A 14 -8.76 -15.71 4.87
C VAL A 14 -9.74 -16.82 4.47
N GLU A 15 -9.45 -17.58 3.43
CA GLU A 15 -10.27 -18.72 2.99
C GLU A 15 -10.40 -19.77 4.09
N LYS A 16 -9.29 -20.09 4.76
CA LYS A 16 -9.31 -21.00 5.92
C LYS A 16 -10.13 -20.44 7.08
N TYR A 17 -10.04 -19.14 7.33
CA TYR A 17 -10.82 -18.51 8.38
C TYR A 17 -12.31 -18.63 8.10
N ALA A 18 -12.74 -18.27 6.89
CA ALA A 18 -14.13 -18.34 6.44
C ALA A 18 -14.72 -19.76 6.51
N GLU A 19 -13.93 -20.78 6.16
CA GLU A 19 -14.35 -22.18 6.24
C GLU A 19 -14.59 -22.67 7.67
N ASN A 20 -13.80 -22.18 8.63
CA ASN A 20 -13.89 -22.63 10.02
C ASN A 20 -14.81 -21.74 10.87
N HIS A 21 -15.12 -20.52 10.40
CA HIS A 21 -15.91 -19.53 11.11
C HIS A 21 -16.88 -18.84 10.15
N PRO A 22 -17.90 -19.56 9.63
CA PRO A 22 -18.86 -18.96 8.70
C PRO A 22 -19.69 -17.89 9.44
N PRO A 23 -19.59 -16.61 9.06
CA PRO A 23 -20.31 -15.54 9.74
C PRO A 23 -21.79 -15.56 9.37
N ALA A 24 -22.64 -15.09 10.29
CA ALA A 24 -24.08 -15.00 10.04
C ALA A 24 -24.35 -14.01 8.87
N PRO A 25 -25.18 -14.38 7.87
CA PRO A 25 -25.50 -13.50 6.76
C PRO A 25 -26.07 -12.16 7.21
N GLY A 26 -25.71 -11.08 6.52
CA GLY A 26 -26.17 -9.71 6.81
C GLY A 26 -25.50 -9.05 8.01
N THR A 27 -24.46 -9.66 8.58
CA THR A 27 -23.61 -9.02 9.59
C THR A 27 -22.44 -8.27 8.94
N GLU A 28 -21.90 -7.25 9.60
CA GLU A 28 -20.70 -6.54 9.15
C GLU A 28 -19.50 -7.49 8.97
N GLU A 29 -19.37 -8.49 9.84
CA GLU A 29 -18.35 -9.52 9.74
C GLU A 29 -18.49 -10.33 8.43
N HIS A 30 -19.72 -10.72 8.08
CA HIS A 30 -20.01 -11.41 6.84
C HIS A 30 -19.65 -10.54 5.63
N GLU A 31 -20.08 -9.28 5.60
CA GLU A 31 -19.80 -8.36 4.49
C GLU A 31 -18.29 -8.12 4.32
N LEU A 32 -17.56 -7.88 5.42
CA LEU A 32 -16.11 -7.67 5.37
C LEU A 32 -15.37 -8.94 4.96
N LEU A 33 -15.77 -10.11 5.47
CA LEU A 33 -15.11 -11.37 5.11
C LEU A 33 -15.29 -11.70 3.63
N GLU A 34 -16.49 -11.51 3.09
CA GLU A 34 -16.76 -11.65 1.64
C GLU A 34 -15.93 -10.67 0.81
N ALA A 35 -15.79 -9.41 1.25
CA ALA A 35 -14.92 -8.44 0.60
C ALA A 35 -13.45 -8.89 0.59
N TYR A 36 -12.96 -9.46 1.69
CA TYR A 36 -11.59 -9.98 1.80
C TYR A 36 -11.35 -11.23 0.96
N LEU A 37 -12.36 -12.10 0.79
CA LEU A 37 -12.31 -13.25 -0.11
C LEU A 37 -12.23 -12.83 -1.58
N GLN A 38 -12.85 -11.72 -1.94
CA GLN A 38 -12.83 -11.15 -3.29
C GLN A 38 -11.64 -10.21 -3.55
N ALA A 39 -10.81 -9.96 -2.53
CA ALA A 39 -9.76 -8.96 -2.62
C ALA A 39 -8.59 -9.41 -3.52
N LYS A 40 -8.29 -8.59 -4.52
CA LYS A 40 -7.30 -8.90 -5.57
C LYS A 40 -6.35 -7.72 -5.82
N TYR A 41 -5.13 -8.05 -6.26
CA TYR A 41 -4.17 -7.06 -6.74
C TYR A 41 -4.58 -6.59 -8.13
N ARG A 42 -4.49 -5.28 -8.35
CA ARG A 42 -4.82 -4.59 -9.60
C ARG A 42 -3.72 -3.60 -9.96
N ILE A 43 -3.67 -3.23 -11.24
CA ILE A 43 -2.86 -2.10 -11.72
C ILE A 43 -3.83 -1.01 -12.15
N VAL A 44 -3.99 0.01 -11.31
CA VAL A 44 -5.04 1.02 -11.49
C VAL A 44 -4.45 2.31 -12.04
N VAL A 45 -5.04 2.80 -13.13
CA VAL A 45 -4.66 4.07 -13.77
C VAL A 45 -5.75 5.11 -13.47
N PRO A 46 -5.41 6.22 -12.81
CA PRO A 46 -6.39 7.25 -12.44
C PRO A 46 -7.00 7.92 -13.67
N GLN A 47 -8.30 8.23 -13.59
CA GLN A 47 -9.08 8.93 -14.63
C GLN A 47 -9.54 10.30 -14.15
N SER A 48 -10.17 10.34 -12.97
CA SER A 48 -10.69 11.57 -12.36
C SER A 48 -10.76 11.41 -10.84
N ARG A 49 -10.91 12.52 -10.11
CA ARG A 49 -10.93 12.54 -8.64
C ARG A 49 -12.20 13.16 -8.08
N VAL A 50 -12.61 12.67 -6.91
CA VAL A 50 -13.63 13.28 -6.05
C VAL A 50 -12.92 13.76 -4.79
N GLN A 51 -12.64 15.06 -4.72
CA GLN A 51 -11.84 15.66 -3.66
C GLN A 51 -12.39 15.30 -2.28
N GLY A 52 -11.54 14.74 -1.40
CA GLY A 52 -11.92 14.38 -0.04
C GLY A 52 -12.65 13.04 0.10
N ALA A 53 -12.83 12.28 -0.99
CA ALA A 53 -13.48 10.97 -0.95
C ALA A 53 -12.67 9.87 -1.65
N GLY A 54 -12.25 10.09 -2.90
CA GLY A 54 -11.61 9.04 -3.68
C GLY A 54 -11.29 9.45 -5.11
N ALA A 55 -11.05 8.45 -5.97
CA ALA A 55 -10.82 8.67 -7.39
C ALA A 55 -11.35 7.51 -8.24
N TYR A 56 -11.71 7.83 -9.48
CA TYR A 56 -12.05 6.86 -10.51
C TYR A 56 -10.78 6.37 -11.18
N PHE A 57 -10.71 5.06 -11.37
CA PHE A 57 -9.60 4.36 -12.00
C PHE A 57 -10.10 3.38 -13.05
N VAL A 58 -9.21 3.01 -13.96
CA VAL A 58 -9.36 1.82 -14.81
C VAL A 58 -8.30 0.80 -14.40
N ASP A 59 -8.72 -0.45 -14.21
CA ASP A 59 -7.79 -1.58 -14.05
C ASP A 59 -7.17 -1.94 -15.40
N LEU A 60 -5.86 -1.79 -15.52
CA LEU A 60 -5.11 -2.11 -16.74
C LEU A 60 -5.20 -3.60 -17.10
N LEU A 61 -5.44 -4.48 -16.12
CA LEU A 61 -5.51 -5.93 -16.36
C LEU A 61 -6.86 -6.39 -16.89
N SER A 62 -7.96 -5.78 -16.45
CA SER A 62 -9.33 -6.21 -16.77
C SER A 62 -10.16 -5.18 -17.54
N ALA A 63 -9.63 -3.97 -17.74
CA ALA A 63 -10.36 -2.79 -18.21
C ALA A 63 -11.59 -2.42 -17.36
N GLU A 64 -11.66 -2.90 -16.11
CA GLU A 64 -12.75 -2.60 -15.19
C GLU A 64 -12.62 -1.16 -14.65
N GLU A 65 -13.70 -0.39 -14.73
CA GLU A 65 -13.80 0.92 -14.11
C GLU A 65 -14.15 0.79 -12.62
N LEU A 66 -13.45 1.56 -11.78
CA LEU A 66 -13.49 1.42 -10.34
C LEU A 66 -13.55 2.80 -9.70
N PHE A 67 -14.46 3.01 -8.75
CA PHE A 67 -14.32 4.10 -7.79
C PHE A 67 -13.60 3.58 -6.55
N ILE A 68 -12.38 4.03 -6.33
CA ILE A 68 -11.59 3.69 -5.14
C ILE A 68 -11.77 4.80 -4.12
N MET A 69 -12.43 4.48 -3.01
CA MET A 69 -12.62 5.38 -1.87
C MET A 69 -11.34 5.39 -1.02
N ASP A 70 -10.56 6.45 -1.20
CA ASP A 70 -9.27 6.67 -0.53
C ASP A 70 -8.93 8.17 -0.59
N ILE A 71 -8.88 8.81 0.58
CA ILE A 71 -8.65 10.25 0.69
C ILE A 71 -7.26 10.62 0.15
N GLY A 72 -6.23 9.81 0.42
CA GLY A 72 -4.88 10.07 -0.04
C GLY A 72 -4.78 10.01 -1.56
N LEU A 73 -5.40 9.01 -2.17
CA LEU A 73 -5.49 8.93 -3.64
C LEU A 73 -6.29 10.09 -4.24
N SER A 74 -7.32 10.60 -3.55
CA SER A 74 -8.08 11.78 -4.00
C SER A 74 -7.23 13.06 -4.08
N GLN A 75 -6.10 13.10 -3.36
CA GLN A 75 -5.20 14.25 -3.28
C GLN A 75 -3.92 14.10 -4.12
N THR A 76 -3.69 12.92 -4.70
CA THR A 76 -2.46 12.65 -5.46
C THR A 76 -2.62 13.04 -6.94
N PRO A 77 -1.54 13.44 -7.65
CA PRO A 77 -1.58 13.68 -9.09
C PRO A 77 -2.10 12.47 -9.91
N LEU A 78 -2.79 12.75 -11.02
CA LEU A 78 -3.40 11.74 -11.90
C LEU A 78 -2.43 11.18 -12.96
N ASP A 79 -1.15 11.50 -12.89
CA ASP A 79 -0.11 11.04 -13.81
C ASP A 79 0.65 9.81 -13.31
N VAL A 80 0.27 9.28 -12.14
CA VAL A 80 0.88 8.10 -11.52
C VAL A 80 -0.14 6.96 -11.44
N ALA A 81 0.22 5.78 -11.96
CA ALA A 81 -0.55 4.56 -11.77
C ALA A 81 -0.15 3.86 -10.47
N TYR A 82 -1.00 2.95 -9.97
CA TYR A 82 -0.73 2.21 -8.75
C TYR A 82 -0.88 0.71 -8.94
N ALA A 83 0.07 -0.07 -8.42
CA ALA A 83 -0.18 -1.47 -8.13
C ALA A 83 -0.69 -1.60 -6.70
N ILE A 84 -1.94 -2.00 -6.54
CA ILE A 84 -2.63 -1.95 -5.25
C ILE A 84 -3.57 -3.14 -5.07
N ARG A 85 -3.76 -3.56 -3.82
CA ARG A 85 -4.77 -4.57 -3.48
C ARG A 85 -6.09 -3.86 -3.17
N THR A 86 -7.15 -4.28 -3.85
CA THR A 86 -8.49 -3.70 -3.69
C THR A 86 -9.45 -4.67 -3.02
N LEU A 87 -10.41 -4.15 -2.26
CA LEU A 87 -11.51 -4.86 -1.62
C LEU A 87 -12.82 -4.25 -2.14
N PRO A 88 -13.79 -5.02 -2.65
CA PRO A 88 -15.11 -4.50 -2.99
C PRO A 88 -15.95 -4.30 -1.72
N LEU A 89 -16.52 -3.10 -1.52
CA LEU A 89 -17.43 -2.80 -0.41
C LEU A 89 -18.65 -2.05 -0.94
N GLY A 90 -19.72 -2.80 -1.22
CA GLY A 90 -20.94 -2.26 -1.79
C GLY A 90 -20.71 -1.66 -3.18
N GLN A 91 -20.83 -0.33 -3.29
CA GLN A 91 -20.76 0.40 -4.57
C GLN A 91 -19.37 0.97 -4.88
N PHE A 92 -18.38 0.73 -4.02
CA PHE A 92 -17.03 1.25 -4.18
C PHE A 92 -15.99 0.19 -3.82
N TRP A 93 -14.73 0.50 -4.11
CA TRP A 93 -13.58 -0.29 -3.72
C TRP A 93 -12.77 0.45 -2.67
N MET A 94 -12.21 -0.28 -1.72
CA MET A 94 -11.22 0.22 -0.77
C MET A 94 -9.86 -0.41 -1.02
N THR A 95 -8.83 0.22 -0.48
CA THR A 95 -7.45 -0.25 -0.55
C THR A 95 -7.13 -1.14 0.67
N SER A 96 -6.45 -2.25 0.44
CA SER A 96 -5.95 -3.16 1.50
C SER A 96 -4.42 -3.11 1.53
N GLY A 97 -3.87 -2.15 2.27
CA GLY A 97 -2.43 -1.92 2.36
C GLY A 97 -1.95 -0.82 1.41
N ALA A 98 -0.64 -0.62 1.34
CA ALA A 98 -0.07 0.48 0.56
C ALA A 98 -0.08 0.21 -0.95
N GLY A 99 -0.55 1.18 -1.73
CA GLY A 99 -0.37 1.21 -3.17
C GLY A 99 1.09 1.48 -3.54
N LEU A 100 1.63 0.71 -4.48
CA LEU A 100 2.96 0.94 -5.03
C LEU A 100 2.85 1.92 -6.22
N PRO A 101 3.40 3.12 -6.13
CA PRO A 101 3.39 4.08 -7.23
C PRO A 101 4.18 3.51 -8.41
N THR A 102 3.63 3.68 -9.59
CA THR A 102 4.10 3.01 -10.81
C THR A 102 4.15 4.02 -11.96
N GLY A 103 5.36 4.41 -12.35
CA GLY A 103 5.59 5.21 -13.55
C GLY A 103 5.72 4.37 -14.82
N SER A 104 5.63 5.01 -15.98
CA SER A 104 5.66 4.37 -17.32
C SER A 104 6.86 3.43 -17.54
N GLY A 105 8.04 3.78 -17.05
CA GLY A 105 9.24 2.93 -17.15
C GLY A 105 9.11 1.62 -16.36
N ALA A 106 8.50 1.67 -15.17
CA ALA A 106 8.26 0.50 -14.35
C ALA A 106 7.17 -0.40 -14.97
N ILE A 107 6.13 0.20 -15.55
CA ILE A 107 5.12 -0.53 -16.35
C ILE A 107 5.80 -1.26 -17.48
N LYS A 108 6.65 -0.58 -18.27
CA LYS A 108 7.32 -1.17 -19.42
C LYS A 108 8.19 -2.38 -19.03
N ASN A 109 8.98 -2.26 -17.96
CA ASN A 109 9.78 -3.38 -17.44
C ASN A 109 8.90 -4.56 -17.00
N ALA A 110 7.81 -4.30 -16.28
CA ALA A 110 6.87 -5.34 -15.89
C ALA A 110 6.26 -6.03 -17.12
N MET A 111 5.85 -5.27 -18.15
CA MET A 111 5.30 -5.81 -19.41
C MET A 111 6.32 -6.67 -20.17
N ASP A 112 7.60 -6.26 -20.22
CA ASP A 112 8.67 -7.06 -20.82
C ASP A 112 8.84 -8.40 -20.08
N ARG A 113 8.77 -8.37 -18.74
CA ARG A 113 8.88 -9.58 -17.92
C ARG A 113 7.67 -10.50 -18.09
N LEU A 114 6.47 -9.96 -18.13
CA LEU A 114 5.24 -10.70 -18.39
C LEU A 114 5.26 -11.38 -19.75
N SER A 115 5.72 -10.67 -20.79
CA SER A 115 5.88 -11.23 -22.14
C SER A 115 6.85 -12.41 -22.15
N LYS A 116 8.01 -12.28 -21.49
CA LYS A 116 9.00 -13.37 -21.35
C LYS A 116 8.45 -14.60 -20.63
N GLN A 117 7.46 -14.41 -19.76
CA GLN A 117 6.80 -15.47 -18.99
C GLN A 117 5.52 -16.00 -19.64
N ARG A 118 5.17 -15.54 -20.85
CA ARG A 118 3.91 -15.91 -21.54
C ARG A 118 2.65 -15.56 -20.73
N LEU A 119 2.75 -14.50 -19.93
CA LEU A 119 1.64 -13.93 -19.16
C LEU A 119 0.98 -12.74 -19.88
N LEU A 120 1.57 -12.32 -20.99
CA LEU A 120 1.04 -11.34 -21.93
C LEU A 120 1.24 -11.89 -23.34
N GLU A 121 0.15 -12.27 -24.01
CA GLU A 121 0.14 -12.82 -25.36
C GLU A 121 -0.83 -12.02 -26.23
N GLU A 122 -0.37 -11.54 -27.39
CA GLU A 122 -1.20 -10.74 -28.31
C GLU A 122 -1.92 -9.55 -27.65
N GLY A 123 -1.28 -8.92 -26.66
CA GLY A 123 -1.85 -7.79 -25.92
C GLY A 123 -2.89 -8.18 -24.86
N ARG A 124 -3.06 -9.47 -24.56
CA ARG A 124 -3.99 -9.98 -23.55
C ARG A 124 -3.25 -10.66 -22.40
N PHE A 125 -3.75 -10.45 -21.18
CA PHE A 125 -3.24 -11.11 -19.99
C PHE A 125 -3.89 -12.49 -19.83
N THR A 126 -3.07 -13.54 -19.74
CA THR A 126 -3.54 -14.94 -19.72
C THR A 126 -3.93 -15.41 -18.32
N GLU A 127 -3.21 -14.96 -17.29
CA GLU A 127 -3.44 -15.33 -15.88
C GLU A 127 -3.42 -14.09 -14.97
N PRO A 128 -4.54 -13.36 -14.83
CA PRO A 128 -4.57 -12.05 -14.16
C PRO A 128 -3.96 -12.04 -12.75
N HIS A 129 -4.17 -13.09 -11.96
CA HIS A 129 -3.58 -13.21 -10.62
C HIS A 129 -2.06 -13.34 -10.66
N LYS A 130 -1.51 -14.20 -11.55
CA LYS A 130 -0.06 -14.34 -11.72
C LYS A 130 0.54 -13.06 -12.30
N VAL A 131 -0.17 -12.43 -13.24
CA VAL A 131 0.23 -11.15 -13.82
C VAL A 131 0.39 -10.09 -12.75
N ALA A 132 -0.64 -9.89 -11.92
CA ALA A 132 -0.60 -8.92 -10.84
C ALA A 132 0.55 -9.20 -9.85
N LEU A 133 0.80 -10.47 -9.51
CA LEU A 133 1.91 -10.86 -8.64
C LEU A 133 3.29 -10.58 -9.25
N VAL A 134 3.49 -10.92 -10.53
CA VAL A 134 4.73 -10.63 -11.25
C VAL A 134 4.96 -9.13 -11.36
N PHE A 135 3.88 -8.37 -11.59
CA PHE A 135 3.93 -6.92 -11.65
C PHE A 135 4.36 -6.33 -10.29
N VAL A 136 3.63 -6.63 -9.21
CA VAL A 136 3.95 -6.17 -7.84
C VAL A 136 5.38 -6.55 -7.46
N ARG A 137 5.81 -7.77 -7.76
CA ARG A 137 7.18 -8.21 -7.48
C ARG A 137 8.22 -7.40 -8.24
N THR A 138 7.97 -7.10 -9.51
CA THR A 138 8.86 -6.27 -10.34
C THR A 138 8.99 -4.86 -9.76
N LEU A 139 7.89 -4.27 -9.30
CA LEU A 139 7.89 -2.94 -8.66
C LEU A 139 8.66 -2.93 -7.33
N LEU A 140 8.48 -3.97 -6.52
CA LEU A 140 9.23 -4.10 -5.26
C LEU A 140 10.73 -4.27 -5.54
N GLU A 141 11.10 -5.08 -6.54
CA GLU A 141 12.49 -5.26 -6.97
C GLU A 141 13.10 -3.96 -7.53
N SER A 142 12.29 -3.06 -8.10
CA SER A 142 12.72 -1.73 -8.57
C SER A 142 12.66 -0.63 -7.49
N GLY A 143 12.35 -0.97 -6.24
CA GLY A 143 12.33 0.01 -5.15
C GLY A 143 11.07 0.88 -5.09
N ALA A 144 9.96 0.53 -5.74
CA ALA A 144 8.72 1.33 -5.72
C ALA A 144 8.22 1.62 -4.30
N SER A 145 8.47 0.72 -3.35
CA SER A 145 8.12 0.92 -1.93
C SER A 145 8.89 2.05 -1.25
N GLN A 146 10.03 2.48 -1.79
CA GLN A 146 10.81 3.62 -1.25
C GLN A 146 10.09 4.96 -1.46
N HIS A 147 9.12 4.99 -2.36
CA HIS A 147 8.29 6.16 -2.64
C HIS A 147 6.97 6.13 -1.86
N VAL A 148 6.82 5.18 -0.93
CA VAL A 148 5.66 5.07 -0.04
C VAL A 148 6.08 5.49 1.36
N ALA A 149 5.43 6.51 1.90
CA ALA A 149 5.59 6.92 3.28
C ALA A 149 4.24 6.89 3.99
N TYR A 150 4.23 6.38 5.22
CA TYR A 150 3.07 6.54 6.08
C TYR A 150 3.01 7.97 6.58
N GLU A 151 1.83 8.55 6.49
CA GLU A 151 1.55 9.80 7.15
C GLU A 151 1.54 9.57 8.67
N THR A 152 2.37 10.31 9.38
CA THR A 152 2.43 10.32 10.84
C THR A 152 2.12 11.73 11.30
N VAL A 153 1.62 11.87 12.53
CA VAL A 153 1.39 13.19 13.16
C VAL A 153 2.67 14.05 13.13
N GLU A 154 3.85 13.42 13.19
CA GLU A 154 5.14 14.11 13.08
C GLU A 154 5.45 14.57 11.64
N ASN A 155 5.08 13.79 10.62
CA ASN A 155 5.27 14.14 9.22
C ASN A 155 4.29 15.24 8.77
N GLN A 156 3.05 15.24 9.27
CA GLN A 156 2.07 16.31 9.04
C GLN A 156 2.58 17.66 9.53
N ARG A 157 3.09 17.72 10.78
CA ARG A 157 3.68 18.94 11.35
C ARG A 157 4.87 19.46 10.52
N ARG A 158 5.69 18.56 9.95
CA ARG A 158 6.80 18.96 9.08
C ARG A 158 6.31 19.54 7.75
N GLN A 159 5.28 18.95 7.14
CA GLN A 159 4.70 19.45 5.89
C GLN A 159 4.02 20.80 6.08
N GLU A 160 3.27 20.99 7.17
CA GLU A 160 2.67 22.28 7.55
C GLU A 160 3.76 23.35 7.73
N PHE A 161 4.83 23.05 8.47
CA PHE A 161 5.97 23.96 8.65
C PHE A 161 6.73 24.28 7.36
N HIS A 162 6.85 23.35 6.41
CA HIS A 162 7.48 23.62 5.12
C HIS A 162 6.58 24.49 4.21
N SER A 163 5.27 24.29 4.25
CA SER A 163 4.32 25.07 3.44
C SER A 163 4.20 26.54 3.85
N GLU A 164 4.50 26.87 5.12
CA GLU A 164 4.46 28.26 5.63
C GLU A 164 5.72 29.08 5.29
N PHE A 165 6.80 28.47 4.79
CA PHE A 165 8.12 29.10 4.61
C PHE A 165 8.73 28.98 3.19
N ASP A 166 7.91 28.77 2.15
CA ASP A 166 8.33 28.74 0.73
C ASP A 166 8.71 30.14 0.18
N GLY A 167 9.59 30.87 0.88
CA GLY A 167 10.04 32.20 0.46
C GLY A 167 11.24 32.82 1.17
N ALA A 168 11.96 32.10 2.03
CA ALA A 168 13.18 32.66 2.64
C ALA A 168 14.29 31.62 2.85
N ASP A 169 15.50 31.97 2.40
CA ASP A 169 16.75 31.22 2.64
C ASP A 169 16.94 30.97 4.14
N LEU A 170 16.72 29.72 4.59
CA LEU A 170 16.94 29.34 5.98
C LEU A 170 18.34 28.71 6.18
N PRO A 171 19.08 29.12 7.23
CA PRO A 171 20.42 28.62 7.51
C PRO A 171 20.39 27.15 7.95
N GLN A 172 21.26 26.33 7.36
CA GLN A 172 21.43 24.92 7.67
C GLN A 172 21.85 24.70 9.14
N GLN A 173 20.89 24.37 10.01
CA GLN A 173 21.19 23.84 11.33
C GLN A 173 21.46 22.33 11.25
N LYS A 174 22.70 21.94 11.54
CA LYS A 174 23.08 20.53 11.75
C LYS A 174 22.28 19.96 12.93
N MET A 175 21.34 19.07 12.63
CA MET A 175 20.63 18.29 13.64
C MET A 175 21.61 17.34 14.34
N SER A 176 21.84 17.51 15.64
CA SER A 176 22.48 16.47 16.45
C SER A 176 21.47 15.33 16.63
N ALA A 177 21.93 14.10 16.40
CA ALA A 177 21.10 12.92 16.59
C ALA A 177 20.60 12.87 18.04
N TYR A 178 19.27 12.76 18.23
CA TYR A 178 18.65 12.67 19.54
C TYR A 178 19.14 11.41 20.27
N ALA A 179 20.03 11.58 21.23
CA ALA A 179 20.45 10.53 22.15
C ALA A 179 19.70 10.72 23.49
N PRO A 180 18.80 9.79 23.87
CA PRO A 180 18.06 9.90 25.12
C PRO A 180 19.00 9.87 26.33
N SER A 181 18.71 10.70 27.33
CA SER A 181 19.54 10.78 28.52
C SER A 181 19.44 9.50 29.37
N ARG A 182 20.51 9.13 30.09
CA ARG A 182 20.59 7.89 30.91
C ARG A 182 19.37 7.66 31.82
N ASN A 183 18.76 8.73 32.33
CA ASN A 183 17.67 8.68 33.30
C ASN A 183 16.28 8.94 32.68
N SER A 184 16.18 9.30 31.39
CA SER A 184 14.88 9.49 30.74
C SER A 184 14.11 8.16 30.64
N PRO A 185 12.77 8.20 30.48
CA PRO A 185 12.00 7.04 30.06
C PRO A 185 12.62 6.41 28.81
N CYS A 186 12.65 5.08 28.75
CA CYS A 186 13.22 4.37 27.63
C CYS A 186 12.30 4.48 26.40
N PRO A 187 12.82 4.87 25.22
CA PRO A 187 12.01 5.08 24.01
C PRO A 187 11.34 3.81 23.48
N CYS A 188 11.67 2.63 23.99
CA CYS A 188 10.99 1.38 23.65
C CYS A 188 9.63 1.20 24.36
N GLY A 189 9.20 2.16 25.19
CA GLY A 189 7.90 2.12 25.86
C GLY A 189 7.83 1.20 27.08
N SER A 190 8.96 0.68 27.57
CA SER A 190 8.99 -0.23 28.73
C SER A 190 8.77 0.42 30.10
N GLU A 191 8.52 1.73 30.14
CA GLU A 191 8.41 2.59 31.34
C GLU A 191 9.67 2.62 32.25
N LYS A 192 10.69 1.82 31.95
CA LYS A 192 11.99 1.81 32.65
C LYS A 192 12.84 3.00 32.22
N ARG A 193 13.77 3.41 33.08
CA ARG A 193 14.83 4.39 32.72
C ARG A 193 15.73 3.82 31.63
N TYR A 194 16.16 4.63 30.68
CA TYR A 194 16.99 4.22 29.53
C TYR A 194 18.19 3.36 29.93
N LYS A 195 18.95 3.77 30.97
CA LYS A 195 20.10 3.00 31.52
C LYS A 195 19.79 1.60 32.05
N ARG A 196 18.52 1.30 32.32
CA ARG A 196 18.04 0.01 32.84
C ARG A 196 17.25 -0.78 31.79
N CYS A 197 17.26 -0.33 30.54
CA CYS A 197 16.59 -0.98 29.42
C CYS A 197 17.50 -0.95 28.20
N CYS A 198 17.14 -0.25 27.11
CA CYS A 198 17.92 -0.24 25.87
C CYS A 198 19.35 0.30 26.05
N GLY A 199 19.58 1.19 27.01
CA GLY A 199 20.89 1.75 27.35
C GLY A 199 21.68 0.97 28.41
N ALA A 200 21.29 -0.28 28.73
CA ALA A 200 21.99 -1.09 29.72
C ALA A 200 23.33 -1.66 29.21
N ARG A 201 23.55 -1.66 27.89
CA ARG A 201 24.77 -2.16 27.22
C ARG A 201 25.32 -1.19 26.18
N VAL A 202 24.86 0.07 26.20
CA VAL A 202 25.31 1.17 25.34
C VAL A 202 26.28 2.04 26.13
#